data_AF-A0A8H6U693-F1
#
_entry.id   AF-A0A8H6U693-F1
#
_cell.length_a   1.000
_cell.length_b   1.000
_cell.length_c   1.000
_cell.angle_alpha   90.00
_cell.angle_beta   90.00
_cell.angle_gamma   90.00
#
_symmetry.space_group_name_H-M   'P 1'
#
loop_
_entity.id
_entity.type
_entity.pdbx_description
1 polymer ?
#
loop_
_entity_poly.entity_id
_entity_poly.type
_entity_poly.pdbx_seq_one_letter_code
_entity_poly.pdbx_strand_id
1 'polypeptide(L)'
;MMSSANEEDPFLQVQQDVLTQLESTRPLFTSYLRIRSLSTSPTSPELASARSDLEAALGSLAEDLADLVESVKAVESDPSQFGLSAAEISRRKRLVQEVGGEVEDMRDELAKKLGDAGKAGAASSDLPDPNSFAIPDGADGDGYAEFEQQQQLEMMREQDTHLDGVFRTVGNLRRQADDMGRELEEQREMLEVVDSVADRVGGRLQTGVQKLQYVMRRNEDRLSSCCIAVLIFVLILLLVLLLIL
;
A
#
# COMPACT_ATOMS: atom_id res chain seq x y z
N MET A 1 -6.03 30.88 -8.96
CA MET A 1 -6.92 29.80 -9.47
C MET A 1 -6.13 28.50 -9.54
N MET A 2 -5.63 27.99 -8.41
CA MET A 2 -4.75 26.80 -8.38
C MET A 2 -5.24 25.69 -7.44
N SER A 3 -6.46 25.79 -6.90
CA SER A 3 -6.96 24.82 -5.90
C SER A 3 -7.78 23.67 -6.46
N SER A 4 -8.24 23.72 -7.72
CA SER A 4 -9.17 22.70 -8.24
C SER A 4 -8.50 21.45 -8.81
N ALA A 5 -7.19 21.46 -9.06
CA ALA A 5 -6.50 20.30 -9.63
C ALA A 5 -6.17 19.21 -8.59
N ASN A 6 -6.20 19.52 -7.30
CA ASN A 6 -5.85 18.57 -6.24
C ASN A 6 -7.02 17.67 -5.80
N GLU A 7 -8.27 18.04 -6.08
CA GLU A 7 -9.47 17.23 -5.74
C GLU A 7 -9.91 16.31 -6.88
N GLU A 8 -9.31 16.39 -8.08
CA GLU A 8 -9.68 15.62 -9.27
C GLU A 8 -8.49 14.89 -9.92
N ASP A 9 -7.35 14.74 -9.23
CA ASP A 9 -6.24 13.97 -9.79
C ASP A 9 -6.44 12.47 -9.53
N PRO A 10 -6.75 11.67 -10.57
CA PRO A 10 -6.96 10.23 -10.41
C PRO A 10 -5.71 9.51 -9.87
N PHE A 11 -4.52 10.07 -10.09
CA PHE A 11 -3.28 9.54 -9.53
C PHE A 11 -3.31 9.53 -8.00
N LEU A 12 -3.78 10.60 -7.37
CA LEU A 12 -3.78 10.72 -5.91
C LEU A 12 -4.76 9.75 -5.27
N GLN A 13 -5.87 9.44 -5.95
CA GLN A 13 -6.85 8.46 -5.49
C GLN A 13 -6.26 7.04 -5.54
N VAL A 14 -5.71 6.63 -6.69
CA VAL A 14 -5.08 5.30 -6.82
C VAL A 14 -3.86 5.18 -5.89
N GLN A 15 -3.12 6.27 -5.68
CA GLN A 15 -2.04 6.31 -4.68
C GLN A 15 -2.58 5.98 -3.27
N GLN A 16 -3.69 6.57 -2.86
CA GLN A 16 -4.28 6.31 -1.55
C GLN A 16 -4.76 4.86 -1.41
N ASP A 17 -5.36 4.32 -2.48
CA ASP A 17 -5.82 2.93 -2.51
C ASP A 17 -4.64 1.95 -2.39
N VAL A 18 -3.57 2.18 -3.16
CA VAL A 18 -2.31 1.40 -3.10
C VAL A 18 -1.69 1.43 -1.71
N LEU A 19 -1.62 2.60 -1.07
CA LEU A 19 -1.08 2.73 0.28
C LEU A 19 -1.94 1.99 1.32
N THR A 20 -3.26 2.10 1.22
CA THR A 20 -4.20 1.38 2.11
C THR A 20 -4.07 -0.13 1.93
N GLN A 21 -3.94 -0.59 0.69
CA GLN A 21 -3.77 -2.01 0.38
C GLN A 21 -2.41 -2.52 0.86
N LEU A 22 -1.33 -1.73 0.72
CA LEU A 22 -0.02 -2.06 1.26
C LEU A 22 -0.05 -2.21 2.79
N GLU A 23 -0.73 -1.30 3.50
CA GLU A 23 -0.95 -1.39 4.96
C GLU A 23 -1.66 -2.69 5.36
N SER A 24 -2.63 -3.15 4.56
CA SER A 24 -3.33 -4.42 4.79
C SER A 24 -2.49 -5.66 4.43
N THR A 25 -1.53 -5.52 3.50
CA THR A 25 -0.71 -6.63 2.98
C THR A 25 0.46 -6.96 3.91
N ARG A 26 1.08 -5.95 4.54
CA ARG A 26 2.18 -6.13 5.49
C ARG A 26 1.87 -7.07 6.67
N PRO A 27 0.70 -7.00 7.36
CA PRO A 27 0.36 -7.95 8.42
C PRO A 27 0.11 -9.37 7.88
N LEU A 28 -0.43 -9.51 6.66
CA LEU A 28 -0.56 -10.82 5.99
C LEU A 28 0.81 -11.43 5.73
N PHE A 29 1.77 -10.62 5.25
CA PHE A 29 3.15 -11.05 5.04
C PHE A 29 3.81 -11.47 6.36
N THR A 30 3.66 -10.68 7.41
CA THR A 30 4.19 -11.01 8.76
C THR A 30 3.57 -12.30 9.31
N SER A 31 2.25 -12.48 9.13
CA SER A 31 1.54 -13.69 9.53
C SER A 31 2.05 -14.91 8.76
N TYR A 32 2.21 -14.79 7.45
CA TYR A 32 2.79 -15.82 6.59
C TYR A 32 4.20 -16.20 7.06
N LEU A 33 5.08 -15.23 7.33
CA LEU A 33 6.42 -15.49 7.84
C LEU A 33 6.41 -16.17 9.20
N ARG A 34 5.49 -15.79 10.08
CA ARG A 34 5.31 -16.42 11.40
C ARG A 34 4.86 -17.87 11.26
N ILE A 35 3.80 -18.14 10.51
CA ILE A 35 3.27 -19.49 10.28
C ILE A 35 4.33 -20.36 9.59
N ARG A 36 5.06 -19.79 8.62
CA ARG A 36 6.21 -20.42 7.97
C ARG A 36 7.30 -20.81 8.96
N SER A 37 7.57 -19.95 9.94
CA SER A 37 8.61 -20.22 10.94
C SER A 37 8.21 -21.27 11.98
N LEU A 38 6.90 -21.42 12.25
CA LEU A 38 6.36 -22.38 13.21
C LEU A 38 5.97 -23.72 12.59
N SER A 39 5.75 -23.75 11.27
CA SER A 39 5.37 -24.97 10.55
C SER A 39 6.59 -25.84 10.26
N THR A 40 6.65 -27.02 10.88
CA THR A 40 7.63 -28.08 10.60
C THR A 40 7.36 -28.82 9.29
N SER A 41 6.16 -28.70 8.73
CA SER A 41 5.79 -29.30 7.44
C SER A 41 5.45 -28.23 6.38
N PRO A 42 6.02 -28.31 5.16
CA PRO A 42 5.71 -27.38 4.07
C PRO A 42 4.29 -27.54 3.52
N THR A 43 3.56 -28.59 3.91
CA THR A 43 2.20 -28.89 3.43
C THR A 43 1.10 -28.56 4.45
N SER A 44 1.40 -27.74 5.47
CA SER A 44 0.36 -27.36 6.43
C SER A 44 -0.75 -26.54 5.72
N PRO A 45 -2.03 -26.87 5.96
CA PRO A 45 -3.15 -26.18 5.29
C PRO A 45 -3.21 -24.70 5.66
N GLU A 46 -2.76 -24.34 6.87
CA GLU A 46 -2.66 -22.96 7.34
C GLU A 46 -1.62 -22.15 6.56
N LEU A 47 -0.46 -22.75 6.25
CA LEU A 47 0.57 -22.11 5.43
C LEU A 47 0.09 -21.95 3.98
N ALA A 48 -0.61 -22.94 3.44
CA ALA A 48 -1.18 -22.87 2.10
C ALA A 48 -2.25 -21.77 1.98
N SER A 49 -3.14 -21.64 2.98
CA SER A 49 -4.13 -20.55 3.03
C SER A 49 -3.45 -19.18 3.15
N ALA A 50 -2.55 -19.01 4.12
CA ALA A 50 -1.85 -17.74 4.33
C ALA A 50 -1.01 -17.33 3.11
N ARG A 51 -0.43 -18.29 2.39
CA ARG A 51 0.24 -18.07 1.11
C ARG A 51 -0.74 -17.57 0.05
N SER A 52 -1.86 -18.26 -0.14
CA SER A 52 -2.85 -17.91 -1.15
C SER A 52 -3.42 -16.51 -0.92
N ASP A 53 -3.70 -16.16 0.33
CA ASP A 53 -4.24 -14.85 0.71
C ASP A 53 -3.22 -13.74 0.43
N LEU A 54 -1.95 -13.96 0.78
CA LEU A 54 -0.86 -13.04 0.48
C LEU A 54 -0.61 -12.90 -1.03
N GLU A 55 -0.65 -14.00 -1.78
CA GLU A 55 -0.45 -14.01 -3.23
C GLU A 55 -1.56 -13.24 -3.96
N ALA A 56 -2.80 -13.39 -3.51
CA ALA A 56 -3.93 -12.60 -4.02
C ALA A 56 -3.78 -11.11 -3.71
N ALA A 57 -3.41 -10.76 -2.47
CA ALA A 57 -3.20 -9.37 -2.06
C ALA A 57 -2.05 -8.69 -2.82
N LEU A 58 -0.90 -9.36 -2.96
CA LEU A 58 0.26 -8.89 -3.74
C LEU A 58 -0.05 -8.82 -5.24
N GLY A 59 -0.90 -9.71 -5.75
CA GLY A 59 -1.36 -9.70 -7.14
C GLY A 59 -2.15 -8.44 -7.48
N SER A 60 -3.16 -8.12 -6.68
CA SER A 60 -3.95 -6.90 -6.86
C SER A 60 -3.11 -5.64 -6.66
N LEU A 61 -2.23 -5.61 -5.64
CA LEU A 61 -1.35 -4.47 -5.40
C LEU A 61 -0.36 -4.23 -6.56
N ALA A 62 0.10 -5.30 -7.21
CA ALA A 62 0.97 -5.20 -8.38
C ALA A 62 0.23 -4.68 -9.62
N GLU A 63 -1.06 -4.97 -9.78
CA GLU A 63 -1.90 -4.43 -10.85
C GLU A 63 -2.06 -2.92 -10.68
N ASP A 64 -2.49 -2.47 -9.49
CA ASP A 64 -2.65 -1.04 -9.19
C ASP A 64 -1.32 -0.26 -9.30
N LEU A 65 -0.20 -0.89 -8.88
CA LEU A 65 1.13 -0.30 -9.04
C LEU A 65 1.54 -0.19 -10.51
N ALA A 66 1.19 -1.16 -11.36
CA ALA A 66 1.48 -1.10 -12.80
C ALA A 66 0.77 0.09 -13.45
N ASP A 67 -0.48 0.35 -13.07
CA ASP A 67 -1.24 1.52 -13.54
C ASP A 67 -0.59 2.83 -13.07
N LEU A 68 -0.10 2.89 -11.83
CA LEU A 68 0.65 4.05 -11.33
C LEU A 68 1.97 4.26 -12.09
N VAL A 69 2.73 3.20 -12.39
CA VAL A 69 3.95 3.28 -13.22
C VAL A 69 3.62 3.87 -14.60
N GLU A 70 2.57 3.37 -15.23
CA GLU A 70 2.17 3.82 -16.57
C GLU A 70 1.71 5.28 -16.55
N SER A 71 0.96 5.69 -15.53
CA SER A 71 0.54 7.08 -15.36
C SER A 71 1.74 8.04 -15.19
N VAL A 72 2.75 7.66 -14.41
CA VAL A 72 3.98 8.47 -14.25
C VAL A 72 4.73 8.58 -15.57
N LYS A 73 4.81 7.48 -16.34
CA LYS A 73 5.47 7.47 -17.64
C LYS A 73 4.75 8.35 -18.68
N ALA A 74 3.41 8.35 -18.66
CA ALA A 74 2.60 9.21 -19.51
C ALA A 74 2.84 10.69 -19.17
N VAL A 75 2.88 11.03 -17.88
CA VAL A 75 3.17 12.39 -17.39
C VAL A 75 4.61 12.82 -17.71
N GLU A 76 5.60 11.93 -17.61
CA GLU A 76 6.99 12.22 -17.99
C GLU A 76 7.12 12.53 -19.49
N SER A 77 6.26 11.95 -20.33
CA SER A 77 6.30 12.11 -21.78
C SER A 77 5.70 13.43 -22.26
N ASP A 78 4.66 13.95 -21.59
CA ASP A 78 4.08 15.27 -21.88
C ASP A 78 3.73 16.07 -20.60
N PRO A 79 4.73 16.64 -19.91
CA PRO A 79 4.49 17.38 -18.66
C PRO A 79 3.61 18.62 -18.84
N SER A 80 3.64 19.24 -20.03
CA SER A 80 2.88 20.45 -20.34
C SER A 80 1.37 20.22 -20.37
N GLN A 81 0.93 19.04 -20.81
CA GLN A 81 -0.48 18.69 -20.89
C GLN A 81 -1.14 18.56 -19.52
N PHE A 82 -0.38 18.11 -18.52
CA PHE A 82 -0.89 17.84 -17.16
C PHE A 82 -0.64 18.99 -16.18
N GLY A 83 0.15 20.01 -16.57
CA GLY A 83 0.43 21.17 -15.70
C GLY A 83 1.17 20.81 -14.40
N LEU A 84 1.88 19.68 -14.38
CA LEU A 84 2.58 19.17 -13.21
C LEU A 84 4.00 19.73 -13.12
N SER A 85 4.44 20.04 -11.90
CA SER A 85 5.82 20.48 -11.67
C SER A 85 6.81 19.31 -11.75
N ALA A 86 8.06 19.57 -12.17
CA ALA A 86 9.10 18.54 -12.19
C ALA A 86 9.36 17.91 -10.81
N ALA A 87 9.16 18.67 -9.73
CA ALA A 87 9.24 18.18 -8.37
C ALA A 87 8.11 17.17 -8.04
N GLU A 88 6.92 17.39 -8.59
CA GLU A 88 5.77 16.51 -8.40
C GLU A 88 5.96 15.18 -9.13
N ILE A 89 6.42 15.23 -10.38
CA ILE A 89 6.76 14.02 -11.16
C ILE A 89 7.82 13.19 -10.43
N SER A 90 8.84 13.85 -9.89
CA SER A 90 9.89 13.19 -9.11
C SER A 90 9.36 12.52 -7.84
N ARG A 91 8.37 13.14 -7.15
CA ARG A 91 7.69 12.54 -6.00
C ARG A 91 6.91 11.28 -6.39
N ARG A 92 6.11 11.34 -7.46
CA ARG A 92 5.33 10.19 -7.95
C ARG A 92 6.23 9.03 -8.34
N LYS A 93 7.33 9.31 -9.04
CA LYS A 93 8.33 8.31 -9.41
C LYS A 93 8.96 7.63 -8.21
N ARG A 94 9.35 8.40 -7.20
CA ARG A 94 9.95 7.86 -5.97
C ARG A 94 8.97 6.94 -5.24
N LEU A 95 7.72 7.36 -5.08
CA LEU A 95 6.67 6.55 -4.46
C LEU A 95 6.53 5.19 -5.16
N VAL A 96 6.37 5.21 -6.48
CA VAL A 96 6.19 3.98 -7.27
C VAL A 96 7.42 3.07 -7.17
N GLN A 97 8.63 3.63 -7.14
CA GLN A 97 9.85 2.84 -6.93
C GLN A 97 9.93 2.21 -5.54
N GLU A 98 9.54 2.96 -4.51
CA GLU A 98 9.59 2.50 -3.12
C GLU A 98 8.57 1.38 -2.87
N VAL A 99 7.30 1.61 -3.24
CA VAL A 99 6.24 0.61 -3.09
C VAL A 99 6.49 -0.59 -4.02
N GLY A 100 6.98 -0.35 -5.24
CA GLY A 100 7.31 -1.41 -6.19
C GLY A 100 8.41 -2.33 -5.67
N GLY A 101 9.47 -1.76 -5.08
CA GLY A 101 10.53 -2.54 -4.45
C GLY A 101 10.03 -3.37 -3.27
N GLU A 102 9.18 -2.81 -2.41
CA GLU A 102 8.62 -3.55 -1.28
C GLU A 102 7.75 -4.74 -1.73
N VAL A 103 6.93 -4.55 -2.76
CA VAL A 103 6.10 -5.62 -3.34
C VAL A 103 6.96 -6.70 -3.99
N GLU A 104 8.00 -6.30 -4.72
CA GLU A 104 8.94 -7.24 -5.35
C GLU A 104 9.68 -8.07 -4.29
N ASP A 105 10.20 -7.45 -3.23
CA ASP A 105 10.85 -8.12 -2.10
C ASP A 105 9.91 -9.14 -1.42
N MET A 106 8.65 -8.77 -1.17
CA MET A 106 7.64 -9.68 -0.60
C MET A 106 7.35 -10.87 -1.52
N ARG A 107 7.29 -10.65 -2.85
CA ARG A 107 7.08 -11.73 -3.84
C ARG A 107 8.30 -12.66 -3.94
N ASP A 108 9.50 -12.11 -3.89
CA ASP A 108 10.74 -12.88 -3.90
C ASP A 108 10.87 -13.77 -2.66
N GLU A 109 10.49 -13.26 -1.49
CA GLU A 109 10.42 -14.07 -0.25
C GLU A 109 9.37 -15.19 -0.33
N LEU A 110 8.27 -14.97 -1.05
CA LEU A 110 7.26 -16.00 -1.32
C LEU A 110 7.78 -17.08 -2.30
N ALA A 111 8.65 -16.69 -3.23
CA ALA A 111 9.22 -17.57 -4.26
C ALA A 111 10.42 -18.40 -3.75
N LYS A 112 11.30 -17.84 -2.91
CA LYS A 112 12.53 -18.48 -2.42
C LYS A 112 12.36 -19.90 -1.86
N LYS A 113 11.23 -20.20 -1.21
CA LYS A 113 10.98 -21.55 -0.64
C LYS A 113 10.40 -22.58 -1.62
N LEU A 114 9.91 -22.17 -2.80
CA LEU A 114 9.62 -23.13 -3.89
C LEU A 114 10.91 -23.76 -4.43
N GLY A 115 11.97 -22.94 -4.53
CA GLY A 115 13.29 -23.38 -5.01
C GLY A 115 14.09 -24.19 -4.00
N ASP A 116 13.91 -23.95 -2.71
CA ASP A 116 14.63 -24.66 -1.64
C ASP A 116 14.02 -26.04 -1.34
N ALA A 117 12.69 -26.18 -1.46
CA ALA A 117 12.02 -27.49 -1.48
C ALA A 117 12.41 -28.33 -2.71
N GLY A 118 12.78 -27.69 -3.82
CA GLY A 118 13.28 -28.35 -5.03
C GLY A 118 14.76 -28.74 -4.98
N LYS A 119 15.58 -28.12 -4.10
CA LYS A 119 17.01 -28.45 -3.95
C LYS A 119 17.28 -29.56 -2.94
N ALA A 120 16.40 -29.79 -1.98
CA ALA A 120 16.45 -30.97 -1.11
C ALA A 120 16.10 -32.28 -1.84
N GLY A 121 15.51 -32.21 -3.04
CA GLY A 121 15.17 -33.37 -3.87
C GLY A 121 16.16 -33.67 -5.01
N ALA A 122 17.24 -32.90 -5.16
CA ALA A 122 18.17 -33.01 -6.30
C ALA A 122 19.62 -33.32 -5.89
N ALA A 123 19.84 -33.80 -4.67
CA ALA A 123 21.14 -34.21 -4.15
C ALA A 123 21.11 -35.65 -3.58
N SER A 124 20.48 -36.58 -4.31
CA SER A 124 20.62 -38.02 -4.05
C SER A 124 20.26 -38.86 -5.27
N SER A 125 20.92 -38.63 -6.40
CA SER A 125 21.04 -39.64 -7.45
C SER A 125 22.15 -40.65 -7.15
N ASP A 126 22.30 -41.02 -5.87
CA ASP A 126 23.22 -42.05 -5.39
C ASP A 126 22.55 -42.84 -4.25
N LEU A 127 21.30 -43.24 -4.50
CA LEU A 127 20.61 -44.21 -3.65
C LEU A 127 21.34 -45.56 -3.81
N PRO A 128 21.88 -46.15 -2.73
CA PRO A 128 22.42 -47.51 -2.79
C PRO A 128 21.32 -48.47 -3.23
N ASP A 129 21.67 -49.41 -4.11
CA ASP A 129 20.80 -50.46 -4.63
C ASP A 129 20.01 -51.13 -3.46
N PRO A 130 18.66 -51.25 -3.53
CA PRO A 130 17.85 -51.89 -2.49
C PRO A 130 18.25 -53.34 -2.16
N ASN A 131 19.08 -53.97 -3.01
CA ASN A 131 19.67 -55.28 -2.73
C ASN A 131 20.92 -55.25 -1.82
N SER A 132 21.44 -54.08 -1.44
CA SER A 132 22.57 -53.97 -0.49
C SER A 132 22.16 -54.18 0.98
N PHE A 133 20.85 -54.21 1.26
CA PHE A 133 20.27 -54.48 2.59
C PHE A 133 19.81 -55.93 2.79
N ALA A 134 20.21 -56.87 1.91
CA ALA A 134 19.95 -58.29 2.13
C ALA A 134 20.79 -58.82 3.31
N ILE A 135 20.21 -58.76 4.50
CA ILE A 135 20.76 -59.28 5.75
C ILE A 135 20.98 -60.80 5.64
N PRO A 136 22.18 -61.33 5.94
CA PRO A 136 22.34 -62.75 6.18
C PRO A 136 21.65 -63.09 7.50
N ASP A 137 20.71 -64.01 7.42
CA ASP A 137 19.93 -64.57 8.52
C ASP A 137 20.80 -64.87 9.75
N GLY A 138 20.56 -64.14 10.85
CA GLY A 138 21.05 -64.45 12.19
C GLY A 138 22.16 -63.54 12.75
N ALA A 139 21.79 -62.40 13.34
CA ALA A 139 22.37 -61.86 14.59
C ALA A 139 21.71 -60.52 14.96
N ASP A 140 21.18 -60.46 16.19
CA ASP A 140 20.96 -59.29 17.04
C ASP A 140 20.27 -58.04 16.47
N GLY A 141 19.01 -57.86 16.86
CA GLY A 141 18.19 -56.66 16.62
C GLY A 141 18.63 -55.39 17.36
N ASP A 142 19.88 -55.33 17.86
CA ASP A 142 20.41 -54.20 18.64
C ASP A 142 20.99 -53.10 17.72
N GLY A 143 21.64 -53.48 16.61
CA GLY A 143 22.25 -52.52 15.68
C GLY A 143 21.24 -51.69 14.86
N TYR A 144 20.03 -52.22 14.65
CA TYR A 144 18.96 -51.49 13.97
C TYR A 144 18.36 -50.40 14.88
N ALA A 145 18.21 -50.69 16.17
CA ALA A 145 17.71 -49.74 17.16
C ALA A 145 18.70 -48.59 17.38
N GLU A 146 20.01 -48.86 17.44
CA GLU A 146 21.04 -47.83 17.54
C GLU A 146 21.10 -46.94 16.29
N PHE A 147 20.91 -47.51 15.10
CA PHE A 147 20.87 -46.74 13.84
C PHE A 147 19.64 -45.83 13.76
N GLU A 148 18.45 -46.33 14.12
CA GLU A 148 17.23 -45.50 14.21
C GLU A 148 17.39 -44.36 15.24
N GLN A 149 18.03 -44.63 16.37
CA GLN A 149 18.23 -43.65 17.43
C GLN A 149 19.23 -42.55 17.00
N GLN A 150 20.29 -42.91 16.28
CA GLN A 150 21.23 -41.95 15.69
C GLN A 150 20.55 -41.10 14.61
N GLN A 151 19.71 -41.71 13.76
CA GLN A 151 18.98 -41.00 12.72
C GLN A 151 17.93 -40.03 13.32
N GLN A 152 17.25 -40.41 14.40
CA GLN A 152 16.39 -39.50 15.17
C GLN A 152 17.17 -38.34 15.78
N LEU A 153 18.37 -38.57 16.31
CA LEU A 153 19.21 -37.53 16.91
C LEU A 153 19.76 -36.54 15.86
N GLU A 154 20.11 -37.01 14.67
CA GLU A 154 20.48 -36.13 13.55
C GLU A 154 19.30 -35.27 13.09
N MET A 155 18.12 -35.87 12.93
CA MET A 155 16.88 -35.15 12.61
C MET A 155 16.53 -34.09 13.68
N MET A 156 16.78 -34.39 14.96
CA MET A 156 16.55 -33.45 16.06
C MET A 156 17.54 -32.28 16.05
N ARG A 157 18.81 -32.53 15.69
CA ARG A 157 19.84 -31.49 15.56
C ARG A 157 19.62 -30.58 14.37
N GLU A 158 19.12 -31.11 13.25
CA GLU A 158 18.73 -30.30 12.10
C GLU A 158 17.57 -29.34 12.44
N GLN A 159 16.59 -29.82 13.22
CA GLN A 159 15.50 -28.97 13.72
C GLN A 159 15.99 -27.86 14.66
N ASP A 160 16.97 -28.14 15.53
CA ASP A 160 17.50 -27.14 16.48
C ASP A 160 18.28 -26.02 15.77
N THR A 161 18.99 -26.36 14.69
CA THR A 161 19.72 -25.38 13.86
C THR A 161 18.78 -24.50 13.03
N HIS A 162 17.63 -25.03 12.61
CA HIS A 162 16.57 -24.26 11.94
C HIS A 162 15.84 -23.29 12.89
N LEU A 163 15.67 -23.66 14.17
CA LEU A 163 15.05 -22.79 15.18
C LEU A 163 15.89 -21.54 15.47
N ASP A 164 17.22 -21.62 15.40
CA ASP A 164 18.10 -20.48 15.70
C ASP A 164 18.09 -19.40 14.59
N GLY A 165 17.95 -19.83 13.32
CA GLY A 165 17.69 -18.92 12.19
C GLY A 165 16.30 -18.28 12.24
N VAL A 166 15.31 -19.02 12.76
CA VAL A 166 13.95 -18.52 13.02
C VAL A 166 13.93 -17.47 14.12
N PHE A 167 14.66 -17.64 15.22
CA PHE A 167 14.72 -16.66 16.32
C PHE A 167 15.25 -15.29 15.89
N ARG A 168 16.25 -15.25 14.99
CA ARG A 168 16.75 -13.99 14.43
C ARG A 168 15.73 -13.33 13.50
N THR A 169 15.05 -14.13 12.68
CA THR A 169 14.03 -13.63 11.74
C THR A 169 12.79 -13.13 12.48
N VAL A 170 12.30 -13.87 13.47
CA VAL A 170 11.19 -13.46 14.35
C VAL A 170 11.58 -12.26 15.22
N GLY A 171 12.84 -12.19 15.68
CA GLY A 171 13.35 -11.03 16.42
C GLY A 171 13.41 -9.75 15.57
N ASN A 172 13.70 -9.89 14.27
CA ASN A 172 13.68 -8.79 13.32
C ASN A 172 12.23 -8.42 12.91
N LEU A 173 11.36 -9.41 12.68
CA LEU A 173 9.94 -9.18 12.40
C LEU A 173 9.20 -8.55 13.58
N ARG A 174 9.56 -8.91 14.81
CA ARG A 174 9.02 -8.26 16.01
C ARG A 174 9.45 -6.80 16.08
N ARG A 175 10.71 -6.48 15.76
CA ARG A 175 11.18 -5.09 15.67
C ARG A 175 10.46 -4.33 14.57
N GLN A 176 10.31 -4.93 13.38
CA GLN A 176 9.58 -4.33 12.27
C GLN A 176 8.09 -4.12 12.58
N ALA A 177 7.42 -5.07 13.23
CA ALA A 177 6.03 -4.92 13.65
C ALA A 177 5.86 -3.85 14.75
N ASP A 178 6.83 -3.71 15.64
CA ASP A 178 6.85 -2.70 16.70
C ASP A 178 7.17 -1.29 16.15
N ASP A 179 7.98 -1.22 15.09
CA ASP A 179 8.24 0.02 14.37
C ASP A 179 7.04 0.41 13.48
N MET A 180 6.39 -0.55 12.81
CA MET A 180 5.12 -0.33 12.13
C MET A 180 4.00 0.08 13.07
N GLY A 181 3.93 -0.50 14.28
CA GLY A 181 2.94 -0.12 15.29
C GLY A 181 3.10 1.33 15.72
N ARG A 182 4.35 1.78 15.86
CA ARG A 182 4.67 3.19 16.17
C ARG A 182 4.43 4.12 14.99
N GLU A 183 4.75 3.70 13.77
CA GLU A 183 4.56 4.52 12.57
C GLU A 183 3.07 4.67 12.21
N LEU A 184 2.25 3.66 12.46
CA LEU A 184 0.77 3.76 12.37
C LEU A 184 0.18 4.67 13.46
N GLU A 185 0.77 4.70 14.65
CA GLU A 185 0.37 5.61 15.72
C GLU A 185 0.78 7.06 15.40
N GLU A 186 1.96 7.27 14.81
CA GLU A 186 2.40 8.57 14.28
C GLU A 186 1.56 9.03 13.08
N GLN A 187 1.16 8.12 12.19
CA GLN A 187 0.25 8.45 11.08
C GLN A 187 -1.16 8.80 11.57
N ARG A 188 -1.65 8.16 12.64
CA ARG A 188 -2.88 8.55 13.32
C ARG A 188 -2.79 9.95 13.92
N GLU A 189 -1.66 10.29 14.52
CA GLU A 189 -1.40 11.63 15.05
C GLU A 189 -1.29 12.69 13.93
N MET A 190 -0.67 12.35 12.80
CA MET A 190 -0.66 13.23 11.62
C MET A 190 -2.04 13.42 10.99
N LEU A 191 -2.91 12.41 11.01
CA LEU A 191 -4.29 12.53 10.54
C LEU A 191 -5.10 13.53 11.38
N GLU A 192 -4.89 13.62 12.70
CA GLU A 192 -5.51 14.67 13.53
C GLU A 192 -5.01 16.07 13.15
N VAL A 193 -3.73 16.21 12.77
CA VAL A 193 -3.20 17.48 12.26
C VAL A 193 -3.84 17.83 10.92
N VAL A 194 -4.00 16.87 10.02
CA VAL A 194 -4.67 17.08 8.72
C VAL A 194 -6.13 17.50 8.91
N ASP A 195 -6.86 16.88 9.85
CA ASP A 195 -8.24 17.26 10.20
C ASP A 195 -8.31 18.69 10.73
N SER A 196 -7.39 19.06 11.62
CA SER A 196 -7.31 20.43 12.15
C SER A 196 -7.00 21.49 11.07
N VAL A 197 -6.20 21.12 10.07
CA VAL A 197 -5.89 21.98 8.92
C VAL A 197 -7.10 22.06 7.99
N ALA A 198 -7.78 20.94 7.75
CA ALA A 198 -9.02 20.89 6.97
C ALA A 198 -10.12 21.76 7.59
N ASP A 199 -10.31 21.70 8.91
CA ASP A 199 -11.24 22.57 9.64
C ASP A 199 -10.88 24.05 9.49
N ARG A 200 -9.59 24.39 9.63
CA ARG A 200 -9.11 25.77 9.49
C ARG A 200 -9.27 26.28 8.06
N VAL A 201 -9.08 25.42 7.06
CA VAL A 201 -9.34 25.73 5.64
C VAL A 201 -10.84 25.89 5.40
N GLY A 202 -11.67 24.98 5.90
CA GLY A 202 -13.14 25.01 5.81
C GLY A 202 -13.73 26.29 6.40
N GLY A 203 -13.27 26.71 7.58
CA GLY A 203 -13.70 27.98 8.19
C GLY A 203 -13.30 29.22 7.38
N ARG A 204 -12.11 29.22 6.77
CA ARG A 204 -11.67 30.30 5.86
C ARG A 204 -12.45 30.31 4.55
N LEU A 205 -12.74 29.14 4.00
CA LEU A 205 -13.53 28.97 2.79
C LEU A 205 -14.97 29.48 3.01
N GLN A 206 -15.59 29.09 4.13
CA GLN A 206 -16.93 29.56 4.52
C GLN A 206 -16.97 31.08 4.68
N THR A 207 -15.96 31.66 5.33
CA THR A 207 -15.83 33.13 5.46
C THR A 207 -15.65 33.79 4.08
N GLY A 208 -14.87 33.17 3.18
CA GLY A 208 -14.68 33.63 1.80
C GLY A 208 -15.98 33.63 1.00
N VAL A 209 -16.77 32.55 1.10
CA VAL A 209 -18.08 32.41 0.45
C VAL A 209 -19.06 33.45 0.98
N GLN A 210 -19.11 33.68 2.30
CA GLN A 210 -19.97 34.72 2.89
C GLN A 210 -19.58 36.13 2.40
N LYS A 211 -18.28 36.43 2.30
CA LYS A 211 -17.80 37.70 1.73
C LYS A 211 -18.16 37.84 0.25
N LEU A 212 -18.05 36.77 -0.53
CA LEU A 212 -18.46 36.75 -1.94
C LEU A 212 -19.96 37.02 -2.09
N GLN A 213 -20.81 36.35 -1.31
CA GLN A 213 -22.25 36.60 -1.31
C GLN A 213 -22.59 38.03 -0.88
N TYR A 214 -21.88 38.57 0.11
CA TYR A 214 -22.04 39.95 0.55
C TYR A 214 -21.69 40.95 -0.57
N VAL A 215 -20.55 40.75 -1.25
CA VAL A 215 -20.10 41.61 -2.36
C VAL A 215 -21.05 41.52 -3.55
N MET A 216 -21.51 40.32 -3.89
CA MET A 216 -22.47 40.09 -4.97
C MET A 216 -23.78 40.87 -4.72
N ARG A 217 -24.38 40.71 -3.54
CA ARG A 217 -25.59 41.47 -3.15
C ARG A 217 -25.37 42.99 -3.16
N ARG A 218 -24.25 43.45 -2.61
CA ARG A 218 -23.92 44.89 -2.55
C ARG A 218 -23.76 45.51 -3.95
N ASN A 219 -23.22 44.75 -4.90
CA ASN A 219 -23.03 45.18 -6.28
C ASN A 219 -24.36 45.19 -7.04
N GLU A 220 -25.17 44.14 -6.87
CA GLU A 220 -26.51 44.03 -7.46
C GLU A 220 -27.44 45.16 -7.00
N ASP A 221 -27.45 45.47 -5.70
CA ASP A 221 -28.23 46.59 -5.14
C ASP A 221 -27.83 47.94 -5.75
N ARG A 222 -26.52 48.19 -5.95
CA ARG A 222 -26.04 49.45 -6.52
C ARG A 222 -26.40 49.62 -8.00
N LEU A 223 -26.26 48.56 -8.79
CA LEU A 223 -26.61 48.59 -10.20
C LEU A 223 -28.13 48.72 -10.40
N SER A 224 -28.92 47.96 -9.63
CA SER A 224 -30.38 48.04 -9.65
C SER A 224 -30.89 49.42 -9.23
N SER A 225 -30.35 49.97 -8.13
CA SER A 225 -30.75 51.29 -7.62
C SER A 225 -30.37 52.43 -8.57
N CYS A 226 -29.22 52.33 -9.25
CA CYS A 226 -28.84 53.28 -10.31
C CYS A 226 -29.80 53.21 -11.50
N CYS A 227 -30.17 52.01 -11.94
CA CYS A 227 -31.10 51.81 -13.05
C CYS A 227 -32.49 52.38 -12.75
N ILE A 228 -33.01 52.15 -11.53
CA ILE A 228 -34.29 52.71 -11.06
C ILE A 228 -34.24 54.25 -11.05
N ALA A 229 -33.15 54.85 -10.56
CA ALA A 229 -33.00 56.31 -10.54
C ALA A 229 -33.01 56.92 -11.95
N VAL A 230 -32.34 56.27 -12.92
CA VAL A 230 -32.35 56.69 -14.33
C VAL A 230 -33.75 56.60 -14.94
N LEU A 231 -34.48 55.50 -14.68
CA LEU A 231 -35.86 55.33 -15.18
C LEU A 231 -36.81 56.40 -14.63
N ILE A 232 -36.71 56.74 -13.33
CA ILE A 232 -37.52 57.81 -12.72
C ILE A 232 -37.21 59.17 -13.36
N PHE A 233 -35.94 59.48 -13.58
CA PHE A 233 -35.54 60.74 -14.20
C PHE A 233 -36.10 60.89 -15.63
N VAL A 234 -36.03 59.83 -16.43
CA VAL A 234 -36.61 59.80 -17.78
C VAL A 234 -38.13 59.99 -17.73
N LEU A 235 -38.81 59.35 -16.79
CA LEU A 235 -40.26 59.49 -16.60
C LEU A 235 -40.65 60.93 -16.24
N ILE A 236 -39.89 61.59 -15.35
CA ILE A 236 -40.10 63.00 -15.00
C ILE A 236 -39.91 63.90 -16.23
N LEU A 237 -38.86 63.68 -17.03
CA LEU A 237 -38.64 64.44 -18.25
C LEU A 237 -39.79 64.29 -19.24
N LEU A 238 -40.30 63.07 -19.45
CA LEU A 238 -41.45 62.84 -20.31
C LEU A 238 -42.72 63.53 -19.78
N LEU A 239 -42.93 63.54 -18.46
CA LEU A 239 -44.07 64.22 -17.85
C LEU A 239 -43.97 65.74 -18.04
N VAL A 240 -42.80 66.34 -17.80
CA VAL A 240 -42.55 67.77 -18.01
C VAL A 240 -42.76 68.15 -19.49
N LEU A 241 -42.25 67.33 -20.41
CA LEU A 241 -42.43 67.54 -21.84
C LEU A 241 -43.91 67.49 -22.23
N LEU A 242 -44.68 66.55 -21.69
CA LEU A 242 -46.13 66.46 -21.89
C LEU A 242 -46.87 67.66 -21.30
N LEU A 243 -46.46 68.18 -20.14
CA LEU A 243 -47.12 69.33 -19.52
C LEU A 243 -46.86 70.65 -20.27
N ILE A 244 -45.71 70.75 -20.93
CA ILE A 244 -45.30 71.93 -21.69
C ILE A 244 -45.88 71.92 -23.12
N LEU A 245 -46.03 70.73 -23.72
CA LEU A 245 -46.55 70.52 -25.08
C LEU A 245 -48.09 70.47 -25.11
#